data_AF-A0A0R1XB67-F1
#
_entry.id   AF-A0A0R1XB67-F1
#
_cell.length_a   1.000
_cell.length_b   1.000
_cell.length_c   1.000
_cell.angle_alpha   90.00
_cell.angle_beta   90.00
_cell.angle_gamma   90.00
#
_symmetry.space_group_name_H-M   'P 1'
#
loop_
_entity.id
_entity.type
_entity.pdbx_description
1 polymer ?
#
loop_
_entity_poly.entity_id
_entity_poly.type
_entity_poly.pdbx_seq_one_letter_code
_entity_poly.pdbx_strand_id
1 'polypeptide(L)'
;MLWRFITFLFQLAIVAGLVLLLLVGIRKWQTYDQVHRVSQLISEQQNTSASAPKGWSTLESWWLADENGQIVYNAQALPKYQTEAASAAAWWNKAAGRTIIVPQTTQAAADVYLAPVQSKYLSFSGLASNGHKILLNTTAQKNNTSDTDVINIFIHEFGHALGLAHAPQSYNDVMSPSQIASGQVRQVSQYDRDALTAALARISKVKAQGVTDQAYTAIAGQQPLTSSGLTHLDDPVQNARQPLVDVLTQTISRISKQGETDDATLANAKEYVQRLKYNEDVSDATIHGAEDTLHTLAVNYHLEKYFPFAFNQGGQSTAHNDDLRSILGND
;
A
#
# COMPACT_ATOMS: atom_id res chain seq x y z
N MET A 1 -19.72 56.85 18.34
CA MET A 1 -20.24 55.56 18.86
C MET A 1 -19.93 54.43 17.88
N LEU A 2 -20.44 54.48 16.64
CA LEU A 2 -20.27 53.44 15.62
C LEU A 2 -18.80 53.07 15.31
N TRP A 3 -17.92 54.07 15.14
CA TRP A 3 -16.50 53.84 14.86
C TRP A 3 -15.79 53.05 15.97
N ARG A 4 -16.03 53.41 17.24
CA ARG A 4 -15.45 52.72 18.40
C ARG A 4 -15.95 51.28 18.53
N PHE A 5 -17.22 51.04 18.17
CA PHE A 5 -17.80 49.70 18.14
C PHE A 5 -17.18 48.83 17.03
N ILE A 6 -16.95 49.39 15.84
CA ILE A 6 -16.27 48.69 14.74
C ILE A 6 -14.81 48.37 15.12
N THR A 7 -14.09 49.30 15.73
CA THR A 7 -12.70 49.06 16.19
C THR A 7 -12.65 47.96 17.26
N PHE A 8 -13.60 47.93 18.20
CA PHE A 8 -13.71 46.89 19.21
C PHE A 8 -13.97 45.50 18.59
N LEU A 9 -14.91 45.40 17.64
CA LEU A 9 -15.18 44.13 16.93
C LEU A 9 -13.96 43.65 16.13
N PHE A 10 -13.22 44.57 15.51
CA PHE A 10 -12.00 44.23 14.77
C PHE A 10 -10.88 43.72 15.70
N GLN A 11 -10.69 44.34 16.85
CA GLN A 11 -9.75 43.87 17.87
C GLN A 11 -10.15 42.51 18.45
N LEU A 12 -11.44 42.27 18.68
CA LEU A 12 -11.96 40.98 19.12
C LEU A 12 -11.69 39.89 18.07
N ALA A 13 -11.90 40.19 16.78
CA ALA A 13 -11.62 39.27 15.68
C ALA A 13 -10.13 38.92 15.56
N ILE A 14 -9.23 39.90 15.77
CA ILE A 14 -7.77 39.66 15.79
C ILE A 14 -7.38 38.75 16.95
N VAL A 15 -7.87 39.03 18.16
CA VAL A 15 -7.58 38.21 19.34
C VAL A 15 -8.13 36.80 19.17
N ALA A 16 -9.36 36.65 18.68
CA ALA A 16 -9.95 35.36 18.37
C ALA A 16 -9.11 34.60 17.31
N GLY A 17 -8.65 35.28 16.26
CA GLY A 17 -7.78 34.70 15.24
C GLY A 17 -6.43 34.23 15.79
N LEU A 18 -5.79 35.01 16.67
CA LEU A 18 -4.54 34.64 17.33
C LEU A 18 -4.71 33.44 18.28
N VAL A 19 -5.80 33.41 19.05
CA VAL A 19 -6.12 32.26 19.91
C VAL A 19 -6.37 31.00 19.07
N LEU A 20 -7.05 31.14 17.93
CA LEU A 20 -7.33 30.01 17.03
C LEU A 20 -6.04 29.48 16.38
N LEU A 21 -5.13 30.35 15.95
CA LEU A 21 -3.80 29.97 15.46
C LEU A 21 -2.97 29.26 16.53
N LEU A 22 -2.99 29.74 17.78
CA LEU A 22 -2.31 29.09 18.90
C LEU A 22 -2.88 27.70 19.18
N LEU A 23 -4.21 27.56 19.23
CA LEU A 23 -4.87 26.27 19.45
C LEU A 23 -4.56 25.26 18.32
N VAL A 24 -4.57 25.71 17.07
CA VAL A 24 -4.19 24.88 15.92
C VAL A 24 -2.71 24.50 15.98
N GLY A 25 -1.84 25.46 16.32
CA GLY A 25 -0.39 25.22 16.48
C GLY A 25 -0.08 24.21 17.57
N ILE A 26 -0.69 24.35 18.75
CA ILE A 26 -0.53 23.42 19.88
C ILE A 26 -0.98 22.02 19.50
N ARG A 27 -2.15 21.87 18.84
CA ARG A 27 -2.63 20.56 18.38
C ARG A 27 -1.69 19.90 17.39
N LYS A 28 -1.21 20.65 16.39
CA LYS A 28 -0.23 20.12 15.41
C LYS A 28 1.06 19.66 16.09
N TRP A 29 1.55 20.44 17.06
CA TRP A 29 2.74 20.09 17.82
C TRP A 29 2.53 18.85 18.70
N GLN A 30 1.37 18.72 19.36
CA GLN A 30 1.02 17.53 20.14
C GLN A 30 0.96 16.26 19.28
N THR A 31 0.34 16.33 18.09
CA THR A 31 0.33 15.20 17.15
C THR A 31 1.75 14.85 16.69
N TYR A 32 2.56 15.87 16.34
CA TYR A 32 3.95 15.65 15.95
C TYR A 32 4.77 14.96 17.05
N ASP A 33 4.65 15.44 18.30
CA ASP A 33 5.35 14.85 19.45
C ASP A 33 4.91 13.39 19.71
N GLN A 34 3.61 13.11 19.65
CA GLN A 34 3.07 11.74 19.74
C GLN A 34 3.67 10.84 18.66
N VAL A 35 3.61 11.26 17.39
CA VAL A 35 4.12 10.49 16.25
C VAL A 35 5.61 10.24 16.41
N HIS A 36 6.40 11.26 16.73
CA HIS A 36 7.85 11.15 16.85
C HIS A 36 8.26 10.20 17.98
N ARG A 37 7.74 10.42 19.19
CA ARG A 37 8.07 9.60 20.37
C ARG A 37 7.68 8.14 20.17
N VAL A 38 6.47 7.88 19.67
CA VAL A 38 5.98 6.51 19.52
C VAL A 38 6.67 5.79 18.36
N SER A 39 6.93 6.48 17.24
CA SER A 39 7.67 5.87 16.12
C SER A 39 9.10 5.49 16.50
N GLN A 40 9.78 6.32 17.31
CA GLN A 40 11.10 5.99 17.86
C GLN A 40 11.03 4.74 18.75
N LEU A 41 10.06 4.71 19.68
CA LEU A 41 9.84 3.55 20.57
C LEU A 41 9.61 2.25 19.79
N ILE A 42 8.82 2.31 18.70
CA ILE A 42 8.56 1.15 17.86
C ILE A 42 9.81 0.75 17.06
N SER A 43 10.55 1.71 16.50
CA SER A 43 11.77 1.46 15.71
C SER A 43 12.88 0.82 16.55
N GLU A 44 13.12 1.32 17.77
CA GLU A 44 14.10 0.77 18.70
C GLU A 44 13.77 -0.67 19.10
N GLN A 45 12.47 -1.00 19.21
CA GLN A 45 12.00 -2.32 19.63
C GLN A 45 11.74 -3.30 18.48
N GLN A 46 11.64 -2.85 17.23
CA GLN A 46 11.57 -3.73 16.07
C GLN A 46 12.81 -4.63 15.96
N ASN A 47 13.94 -4.22 16.55
CA ASN A 47 15.17 -5.00 16.66
C ASN A 47 15.18 -6.00 17.83
N THR A 48 14.15 -6.04 18.69
CA THR A 48 14.14 -6.87 19.91
C THR A 48 12.84 -7.67 20.12
N SER A 49 11.94 -7.71 19.13
CA SER A 49 10.68 -8.46 19.27
C SER A 49 10.95 -9.96 19.32
N ALA A 50 10.93 -10.53 20.53
CA ALA A 50 11.14 -11.95 20.81
C ALA A 50 10.15 -12.90 20.10
N SER A 51 9.11 -12.37 19.45
CA SER A 51 8.07 -13.10 18.72
C SER A 51 8.22 -13.09 17.20
N ALA A 52 9.16 -12.33 16.62
CA ALA A 52 9.39 -12.41 15.17
C ALA A 52 10.21 -13.68 14.86
N PRO A 53 9.79 -14.51 13.89
CA PRO A 53 10.50 -15.75 13.63
C PRO A 53 11.88 -15.48 13.01
N LYS A 54 12.82 -16.40 13.22
CA LYS A 54 14.23 -16.22 12.82
C LYS A 54 14.33 -15.96 11.31
N GLY A 55 14.96 -14.86 10.93
CA GLY A 55 15.12 -14.45 9.52
C GLY A 55 14.02 -13.52 9.00
N TRP A 56 12.96 -13.28 9.78
CA TRP A 56 11.98 -12.22 9.50
C TRP A 56 12.56 -10.86 9.90
N SER A 57 13.46 -10.34 9.08
CA SER A 57 14.04 -9.01 9.29
C SER A 57 13.04 -7.94 8.83
N THR A 58 12.47 -7.26 9.82
CA THR A 58 11.60 -6.06 9.77
C THR A 58 10.18 -6.26 9.25
N LEU A 59 9.19 -5.97 10.11
CA LEU A 59 7.78 -5.75 9.73
C LEU A 59 7.66 -4.53 8.80
N GLU A 60 6.60 -4.46 7.99
CA GLU A 60 6.34 -3.29 7.13
C GLU A 60 6.32 -2.01 7.95
N SER A 61 6.88 -0.91 7.45
CA SER A 61 6.84 0.37 8.16
C SER A 61 5.44 1.02 8.20
N TRP A 62 4.44 0.34 7.65
CA TRP A 62 3.05 0.76 7.56
C TRP A 62 2.10 -0.43 7.78
N TRP A 63 0.82 -0.16 8.02
CA TRP A 63 -0.26 -1.16 8.08
C TRP A 63 -1.64 -0.49 7.92
N LEU A 64 -2.66 -1.25 7.51
CA LEU A 64 -4.04 -0.78 7.34
C LEU A 64 -4.97 -1.18 8.49
N ALA A 65 -4.54 -2.11 9.34
CA ALA A 65 -5.34 -2.51 10.50
C ALA A 65 -5.59 -1.32 11.44
N ASP A 66 -6.82 -1.25 11.97
CA ASP A 66 -7.21 -0.27 12.98
C ASP A 66 -6.43 -0.46 14.30
N GLU A 67 -6.64 0.43 15.25
CA GLU A 67 -5.98 0.36 16.56
C GLU A 67 -6.28 -0.93 17.36
N ASN A 68 -7.31 -1.69 16.99
CA ASN A 68 -7.66 -2.99 17.57
C ASN A 68 -6.99 -4.17 16.84
N GLY A 69 -6.20 -3.89 15.80
CA GLY A 69 -5.61 -4.88 14.94
C GLY A 69 -6.64 -5.59 14.06
N GLN A 70 -7.70 -4.89 13.65
CA GLN A 70 -8.72 -5.37 12.74
C GLN A 70 -8.66 -4.67 11.38
N ILE A 71 -9.01 -5.39 10.32
CA ILE A 71 -9.23 -4.86 8.98
C ILE A 71 -10.70 -5.05 8.64
N VAL A 72 -11.38 -3.96 8.30
CA VAL A 72 -12.73 -4.01 7.75
C VAL A 72 -12.65 -3.75 6.25
N TYR A 73 -12.91 -4.77 5.42
CA TYR A 73 -12.74 -4.63 3.97
C TYR A 73 -14.08 -4.57 3.23
N ASN A 74 -14.12 -3.82 2.13
CA ASN A 74 -15.29 -3.75 1.26
C ASN A 74 -15.37 -5.02 0.40
N ALA A 75 -16.23 -5.95 0.80
CA ALA A 75 -16.47 -7.21 0.11
C ALA A 75 -17.20 -7.04 -1.23
N GLN A 76 -17.78 -5.87 -1.52
CA GLN A 76 -18.52 -5.61 -2.75
C GLN A 76 -17.70 -4.86 -3.81
N ALA A 77 -16.55 -4.27 -3.44
CA ALA A 77 -15.73 -3.47 -4.35
C ALA A 77 -15.12 -4.27 -5.51
N LEU A 78 -14.96 -5.59 -5.34
CA LEU A 78 -14.42 -6.48 -6.36
C LEU A 78 -15.30 -7.74 -6.54
N PRO A 79 -16.46 -7.63 -7.23
CA PRO A 79 -17.49 -8.68 -7.24
C PRO A 79 -17.06 -10.03 -7.77
N LYS A 80 -16.08 -10.07 -8.67
CA LYS A 80 -15.59 -11.32 -9.28
C LYS A 80 -14.85 -12.21 -8.28
N TYR A 81 -14.26 -11.63 -7.23
CA TYR A 81 -13.32 -12.33 -6.34
C TYR A 81 -13.77 -12.32 -4.86
N GLN A 82 -15.08 -12.21 -4.61
CA GLN A 82 -15.62 -12.15 -3.24
C GLN A 82 -15.32 -13.43 -2.45
N THR A 83 -15.42 -14.59 -3.11
CA THR A 83 -15.18 -15.91 -2.49
C THR A 83 -13.72 -16.06 -2.08
N GLU A 84 -12.80 -15.64 -2.95
CA GLU A 84 -11.36 -15.73 -2.74
C GLU A 84 -10.89 -14.79 -1.64
N ALA A 85 -11.38 -13.55 -1.65
CA ALA A 85 -11.12 -12.58 -0.59
C ALA A 85 -11.68 -13.06 0.76
N ALA A 86 -12.90 -13.60 0.78
CA ALA A 86 -13.50 -14.16 2.01
C ALA A 86 -12.71 -15.37 2.53
N SER A 87 -12.20 -16.22 1.63
CA SER A 87 -11.35 -17.37 1.99
C SER A 87 -10.03 -16.91 2.59
N ALA A 88 -9.40 -15.87 2.03
CA ALA A 88 -8.18 -15.28 2.56
C ALA A 88 -8.40 -14.62 3.93
N ALA A 89 -9.52 -13.90 4.11
CA ALA A 89 -9.90 -13.34 5.41
C ALA A 89 -10.09 -14.45 6.48
N ALA A 90 -10.79 -15.54 6.12
CA ALA A 90 -10.98 -16.69 6.99
C ALA A 90 -9.65 -17.38 7.36
N TRP A 91 -8.69 -17.41 6.42
CA TRP A 91 -7.37 -17.95 6.64
C TRP A 91 -6.60 -17.19 7.73
N TRP A 92 -6.57 -15.86 7.67
CA TRP A 92 -5.94 -15.03 8.71
C TRP A 92 -6.69 -15.07 10.03
N ASN A 93 -8.02 -15.13 10.01
CA ASN A 93 -8.82 -15.33 11.23
C ASN A 93 -8.48 -16.67 11.92
N LYS A 94 -8.26 -17.73 11.14
CA LYS A 94 -7.78 -19.04 11.63
C LYS A 94 -6.34 -18.97 12.14
N ALA A 95 -5.47 -18.19 11.50
CA ALA A 95 -4.12 -17.95 11.98
C ALA A 95 -4.10 -17.22 13.34
N ALA A 96 -4.97 -16.22 13.50
CA ALA A 96 -5.13 -15.43 14.73
C ALA A 96 -5.87 -16.17 15.86
N GLY A 97 -6.67 -17.19 15.53
CA GLY A 97 -7.58 -17.83 16.49
C GLY A 97 -8.76 -16.94 16.91
N ARG A 98 -8.98 -15.81 16.22
CA ARG A 98 -10.06 -14.84 16.43
C ARG A 98 -10.34 -14.08 15.14
N THR A 99 -11.48 -13.40 15.07
CA THR A 99 -11.77 -12.51 13.92
C THR A 99 -10.91 -11.25 13.97
N ILE A 100 -10.11 -11.04 12.92
CA ILE A 100 -9.28 -9.86 12.69
C ILE A 100 -9.50 -9.25 11.29
N ILE A 101 -10.06 -10.00 10.34
CA ILE A 101 -10.46 -9.48 9.03
C ILE A 101 -11.97 -9.68 8.89
N VAL A 102 -12.68 -8.57 8.72
CA VAL A 102 -14.15 -8.51 8.73
C VAL A 102 -14.64 -7.98 7.37
N PRO A 103 -15.52 -8.72 6.67
CA PRO A 103 -16.14 -8.19 5.46
C PRO A 103 -17.21 -7.15 5.81
N GLN A 104 -17.32 -6.12 4.98
CA GLN A 104 -18.47 -5.21 4.94
C GLN A 104 -19.00 -5.05 3.53
N THR A 105 -20.32 -4.86 3.43
CA THR A 105 -21.02 -4.70 2.16
C THR A 105 -21.34 -3.24 1.83
N THR A 106 -21.15 -2.33 2.80
CA THR A 106 -21.37 -0.90 2.61
C THR A 106 -20.03 -0.19 2.52
N GLN A 107 -19.78 0.51 1.42
CA GLN A 107 -18.51 1.19 1.15
C GLN A 107 -18.08 2.18 2.25
N ALA A 108 -19.04 2.90 2.84
CA ALA A 108 -18.78 3.88 3.90
C ALA A 108 -18.39 3.25 5.25
N ALA A 109 -18.58 1.94 5.43
CA ALA A 109 -18.27 1.21 6.66
C ALA A 109 -17.02 0.33 6.53
N ALA A 110 -16.34 0.38 5.38
CA ALA A 110 -15.09 -0.33 5.14
C ALA A 110 -13.90 0.63 5.28
N ASP A 111 -12.79 0.11 5.81
CA ASP A 111 -11.52 0.80 5.88
C ASP A 111 -10.61 0.44 4.70
N VAL A 112 -10.74 -0.78 4.16
CA VAL A 112 -9.88 -1.30 3.09
C VAL A 112 -10.71 -1.68 1.87
N TYR A 113 -10.26 -1.32 0.68
CA TYR A 113 -10.99 -1.52 -0.57
C TYR A 113 -10.24 -2.45 -1.50
N LEU A 114 -10.92 -3.48 -1.99
CA LEU A 114 -10.40 -4.35 -3.04
C LEU A 114 -10.68 -3.70 -4.40
N ALA A 115 -9.69 -3.68 -5.30
CA ALA A 115 -9.87 -3.09 -6.62
C ALA A 115 -9.09 -3.86 -7.69
N PRO A 116 -9.57 -3.92 -8.94
CA PRO A 116 -8.80 -4.48 -10.03
C PRO A 116 -7.77 -3.45 -10.51
N VAL A 117 -6.69 -3.94 -11.10
CA VAL A 117 -5.80 -3.14 -11.94
C VAL A 117 -5.46 -3.93 -13.19
N GLN A 118 -5.25 -3.23 -14.30
CA GLN A 118 -4.85 -3.85 -15.55
C GLN A 118 -3.68 -3.10 -16.18
N SER A 119 -2.47 -3.59 -15.91
CA SER A 119 -1.27 -3.12 -16.61
C SER A 119 -0.22 -4.21 -16.70
N LYS A 120 0.38 -4.35 -17.88
CA LYS A 120 1.50 -5.27 -18.13
C LYS A 120 2.84 -4.74 -17.60
N TYR A 121 2.92 -3.45 -17.27
CA TYR A 121 4.14 -2.84 -16.72
C TYR A 121 4.16 -2.85 -15.19
N LEU A 122 3.08 -3.30 -14.56
CA LEU A 122 3.03 -3.56 -13.12
C LEU A 122 3.40 -5.02 -12.89
N SER A 123 4.59 -5.26 -12.35
CA SER A 123 5.18 -6.59 -12.17
C SER A 123 4.70 -7.32 -10.90
N PHE A 124 3.46 -7.12 -10.49
CA PHE A 124 2.88 -7.76 -9.30
C PHE A 124 1.56 -8.45 -9.66
N SER A 125 1.22 -9.54 -8.96
CA SER A 125 -0.12 -10.15 -9.04
C SER A 125 -1.11 -9.49 -8.08
N GLY A 126 -0.65 -9.10 -6.88
CA GLY A 126 -1.39 -8.32 -5.89
C GLY A 126 -0.57 -7.14 -5.38
N LEU A 127 -1.25 -6.14 -4.80
CA LEU A 127 -0.59 -5.04 -4.10
C LEU A 127 -1.48 -4.46 -3.00
N ALA A 128 -1.09 -4.64 -1.74
CA ALA A 128 -1.57 -3.84 -0.63
C ALA A 128 -0.83 -2.50 -0.60
N SER A 129 -1.59 -1.40 -0.67
CA SER A 129 -1.06 -0.03 -0.57
C SER A 129 -1.48 0.59 0.75
N ASN A 130 -0.61 1.43 1.31
CA ASN A 130 -0.96 2.29 2.45
C ASN A 130 -2.10 3.28 2.16
N GLY A 131 -2.48 3.43 0.88
CA GLY A 131 -3.68 4.12 0.40
C GLY A 131 -5.00 3.40 0.63
N HIS A 132 -5.06 2.43 1.56
CA HIS A 132 -6.27 1.65 1.88
C HIS A 132 -6.84 0.84 0.71
N LYS A 133 -6.02 0.50 -0.29
CA LYS A 133 -6.39 -0.38 -1.40
C LYS A 133 -5.59 -1.67 -1.37
N ILE A 134 -6.27 -2.78 -1.68
CA ILE A 134 -5.63 -4.02 -2.11
C ILE A 134 -5.98 -4.21 -3.59
N LEU A 135 -4.97 -4.11 -4.44
CA LEU A 135 -5.11 -4.21 -5.88
C LEU A 135 -4.86 -5.63 -6.34
N LEU A 136 -5.67 -6.12 -7.28
CA LEU A 136 -5.44 -7.38 -7.98
C LEU A 136 -5.11 -7.08 -9.45
N ASN A 137 -3.90 -7.44 -9.88
CA ASN A 137 -3.49 -7.24 -11.28
C ASN A 137 -4.03 -8.35 -12.18
N THR A 138 -5.10 -8.00 -12.89
CA THR A 138 -5.78 -8.90 -13.82
C THR A 138 -4.93 -9.30 -15.03
N THR A 139 -3.86 -8.55 -15.34
CA THR A 139 -2.90 -8.92 -16.40
C THR A 139 -1.97 -10.03 -15.95
N ALA A 140 -1.38 -9.90 -14.76
CA ALA A 140 -0.54 -10.92 -14.14
C ALA A 140 -1.33 -12.20 -13.85
N GLN A 141 -2.58 -12.06 -13.38
CA GLN A 141 -3.46 -13.18 -13.04
C GLN A 141 -3.78 -14.10 -14.23
N LYS A 142 -3.69 -13.63 -15.49
CA LYS A 142 -3.85 -14.53 -16.67
C LYS A 142 -2.86 -15.69 -16.67
N ASN A 143 -1.76 -15.56 -15.93
CA ASN A 143 -0.76 -16.61 -15.75
C ASN A 143 -1.04 -17.53 -14.53
N ASN A 144 -1.98 -17.16 -13.66
CA ASN A 144 -2.38 -17.86 -12.42
C ASN A 144 -3.88 -18.20 -12.49
N THR A 145 -4.22 -19.26 -13.23
CA THR A 145 -5.60 -19.48 -13.72
C THR A 145 -6.53 -20.20 -12.75
N SER A 146 -6.09 -20.61 -11.56
CA SER A 146 -6.96 -21.26 -10.56
C SER A 146 -7.36 -20.32 -9.44
N ASP A 147 -8.61 -20.49 -8.95
CA ASP A 147 -9.14 -19.76 -7.79
C ASP A 147 -8.23 -19.88 -6.55
N THR A 148 -7.51 -20.99 -6.43
CA THR A 148 -6.55 -21.24 -5.35
C THR A 148 -5.36 -20.28 -5.35
N ASP A 149 -4.86 -19.90 -6.53
CA ASP A 149 -3.75 -18.95 -6.63
C ASP A 149 -4.23 -17.54 -6.31
N VAL A 150 -5.45 -17.19 -6.72
CA VAL A 150 -6.08 -15.90 -6.36
C VAL A 150 -6.32 -15.80 -4.85
N ILE A 151 -6.74 -16.89 -4.20
CA ILE A 151 -6.82 -16.96 -2.74
C ILE A 151 -5.45 -16.67 -2.12
N ASN A 152 -4.38 -17.29 -2.62
CA ASN A 152 -3.03 -17.07 -2.10
C ASN A 152 -2.57 -15.62 -2.28
N ILE A 153 -2.90 -14.97 -3.41
CA ILE A 153 -2.66 -13.53 -3.60
C ILE A 153 -3.33 -12.75 -2.47
N PHE A 154 -4.63 -12.94 -2.25
CA PHE A 154 -5.32 -12.21 -1.19
C PHE A 154 -4.80 -12.53 0.21
N ILE A 155 -4.39 -13.78 0.49
CA ILE A 155 -3.77 -14.09 1.78
C ILE A 155 -2.48 -13.28 1.94
N HIS A 156 -1.64 -13.21 0.91
CA HIS A 156 -0.41 -12.42 0.92
C HIS A 156 -0.70 -10.92 1.16
N GLU A 157 -1.60 -10.33 0.37
CA GLU A 157 -1.89 -8.90 0.48
C GLU A 157 -2.57 -8.51 1.80
N PHE A 158 -3.44 -9.37 2.35
CA PHE A 158 -3.98 -9.14 3.69
C PHE A 158 -2.88 -9.22 4.77
N GLY A 159 -1.84 -10.02 4.57
CA GLY A 159 -0.66 -10.02 5.44
C GLY A 159 0.03 -8.65 5.45
N HIS A 160 0.29 -8.07 4.28
CA HIS A 160 0.82 -6.70 4.18
C HIS A 160 -0.09 -5.67 4.82
N ALA A 161 -1.40 -5.76 4.60
CA ALA A 161 -2.37 -4.87 5.24
C ALA A 161 -2.38 -5.00 6.78
N LEU A 162 -2.03 -6.17 7.33
CA LEU A 162 -1.82 -6.39 8.77
C LEU A 162 -0.44 -5.91 9.26
N GLY A 163 0.44 -5.48 8.36
CA GLY A 163 1.78 -4.96 8.65
C GLY A 163 2.90 -5.99 8.58
N LEU A 164 2.66 -7.16 7.96
CA LEU A 164 3.68 -8.18 7.75
C LEU A 164 4.49 -7.85 6.50
N ALA A 165 5.82 -7.99 6.58
CA ALA A 165 6.70 -7.88 5.43
C ALA A 165 6.82 -9.20 4.67
N HIS A 166 7.61 -9.24 3.60
CA HIS A 166 7.94 -10.51 2.97
C HIS A 166 8.71 -11.44 3.92
N ALA A 167 8.34 -12.72 3.89
CA ALA A 167 9.14 -13.80 4.43
C ALA A 167 10.36 -14.07 3.53
N PRO A 168 11.46 -14.65 4.05
CA PRO A 168 12.58 -15.02 3.21
C PRO A 168 12.16 -16.07 2.17
N GLN A 169 12.69 -15.94 0.96
CA GLN A 169 12.37 -16.73 -0.22
C GLN A 169 12.41 -18.26 -0.02
N SER A 170 13.28 -18.76 0.86
CA SER A 170 13.43 -20.19 1.16
C SER A 170 12.28 -20.79 1.97
N TYR A 171 11.38 -19.97 2.48
CA TYR A 171 10.32 -20.40 3.36
C TYR A 171 9.04 -20.67 2.55
N ASN A 172 8.40 -21.80 2.83
CA ASN A 172 7.18 -22.23 2.14
C ASN A 172 5.92 -21.50 2.63
N ASP A 173 6.09 -20.22 2.99
CA ASP A 173 5.14 -19.40 3.74
C ASP A 173 4.41 -18.44 2.82
N VAL A 174 3.22 -18.00 3.23
CA VAL A 174 2.34 -17.23 2.33
C VAL A 174 2.89 -15.84 2.01
N MET A 175 3.72 -15.29 2.89
CA MET A 175 4.41 -14.01 2.69
C MET A 175 5.72 -14.14 1.88
N SER A 176 6.03 -15.32 1.32
CA SER A 176 7.18 -15.49 0.43
C SER A 176 6.87 -14.94 -0.98
N PRO A 177 7.74 -14.10 -1.56
CA PRO A 177 7.42 -13.31 -2.76
C PRO A 177 7.35 -14.10 -4.08
N SER A 178 7.63 -15.41 -4.08
CA SER A 178 7.59 -16.23 -5.30
C SER A 178 6.56 -17.35 -5.28
N GLN A 179 5.80 -17.50 -4.19
CA GLN A 179 5.14 -18.76 -3.86
C GLN A 179 3.63 -18.77 -4.10
N ILE A 180 3.11 -17.73 -4.74
CA ILE A 180 1.67 -17.50 -4.86
C ILE A 180 1.01 -18.48 -5.84
N ALA A 181 1.70 -18.88 -6.91
CA ALA A 181 1.22 -19.82 -7.92
C ALA A 181 1.58 -21.28 -7.58
N SER A 182 0.75 -21.94 -6.76
CA SER A 182 0.97 -23.33 -6.33
C SER A 182 -0.15 -24.29 -6.71
N GLY A 183 -1.25 -23.80 -7.28
CA GLY A 183 -2.43 -24.60 -7.61
C GLY A 183 -3.21 -25.10 -6.37
N GLN A 184 -2.70 -24.86 -5.17
CA GLN A 184 -3.30 -25.22 -3.89
C GLN A 184 -3.28 -24.03 -2.93
N VAL A 185 -4.32 -23.90 -2.10
CA VAL A 185 -4.35 -22.91 -1.02
C VAL A 185 -3.31 -23.28 0.04
N ARG A 186 -2.47 -22.30 0.39
CA ARG A 186 -1.42 -22.48 1.41
C ARG A 186 -2.04 -22.84 2.77
N GLN A 187 -1.35 -23.69 3.53
CA GLN A 187 -1.74 -23.99 4.90
C GLN A 187 -1.07 -22.98 5.84
N VAL A 188 -1.77 -22.59 6.92
CA VAL A 188 -1.21 -21.72 7.97
C VAL A 188 0.00 -22.41 8.59
N SER A 189 1.18 -21.79 8.46
CA SER A 189 2.39 -22.26 9.13
C SER A 189 2.53 -21.65 10.52
N GLN A 190 3.46 -22.18 11.33
CA GLN A 190 3.81 -21.52 12.60
C GLN A 190 4.51 -20.18 12.36
N TYR A 191 5.28 -20.08 11.27
CA TYR A 191 6.00 -18.87 10.89
C TYR A 191 5.03 -17.73 10.59
N ASP A 192 3.93 -18.01 9.88
CA ASP A 192 2.85 -17.05 9.62
C ASP A 192 2.19 -16.56 10.92
N ARG A 193 1.95 -17.46 11.89
CA ARG A 193 1.35 -17.12 13.19
C ARG A 193 2.26 -16.26 14.04
N ASP A 194 3.56 -16.55 14.06
CA ASP A 194 4.55 -15.79 14.81
C ASP A 194 4.69 -14.38 14.24
N ALA A 195 4.77 -14.27 12.90
CA ALA A 195 4.78 -12.99 12.20
C ALA A 195 3.52 -12.15 12.47
N LEU A 196 2.34 -12.77 12.42
CA LEU A 196 1.07 -12.13 12.76
C LEU A 196 1.05 -11.65 14.21
N THR A 197 1.53 -12.48 15.14
CA THR A 197 1.60 -12.12 16.56
C THR A 197 2.49 -10.91 16.78
N ALA A 198 3.65 -10.85 16.11
CA ALA A 198 4.54 -9.69 16.17
C ALA A 198 3.87 -8.42 15.61
N ALA A 199 3.16 -8.53 14.48
CA ALA A 199 2.45 -7.41 13.89
C ALA A 199 1.32 -6.87 14.79
N LEU A 200 0.48 -7.75 15.34
CA LEU A 200 -0.58 -7.38 16.27
C LEU A 200 -0.04 -6.82 17.59
N ALA A 201 1.08 -7.35 18.09
CA ALA A 201 1.75 -6.80 19.27
C ALA A 201 2.26 -5.37 19.03
N ARG A 202 2.78 -5.07 17.83
CA ARG A 202 3.16 -3.71 17.44
C ARG A 202 1.97 -2.76 17.46
N ILE A 203 0.86 -3.16 16.86
CA ILE A 203 -0.38 -2.34 16.83
C ILE A 203 -0.87 -2.08 18.26
N SER A 204 -0.93 -3.13 19.09
CA SER A 204 -1.35 -3.02 20.50
C SER A 204 -0.45 -2.09 21.31
N LYS A 205 0.87 -2.08 21.06
CA LYS A 205 1.80 -1.15 21.70
C LYS A 205 1.51 0.30 21.33
N VAL A 206 1.23 0.60 20.06
CA VAL A 206 0.84 1.94 19.62
C VAL A 206 -0.45 2.37 20.34
N LYS A 207 -1.47 1.50 20.36
CA LYS A 207 -2.73 1.75 21.08
C LYS A 207 -2.50 2.03 22.57
N ALA A 208 -1.61 1.28 23.23
CA ALA A 208 -1.30 1.46 24.64
C ALA A 208 -0.67 2.82 24.98
N GLN A 209 -0.16 3.57 23.99
CA GLN A 209 0.35 4.93 24.18
C GLN A 209 -0.76 5.99 24.27
N GLY A 210 -2.03 5.61 24.06
CA GLY A 210 -3.16 6.55 24.12
C GLY A 210 -3.04 7.68 23.09
N VAL A 211 -2.51 7.37 21.91
CA VAL A 211 -2.38 8.35 20.82
C VAL A 211 -3.75 8.71 20.25
N THR A 212 -3.85 9.90 19.65
CA THR A 212 -5.06 10.28 18.89
C THR A 212 -5.18 9.47 17.61
N ASP A 213 -6.39 9.35 17.04
CA ASP A 213 -6.62 8.67 15.74
C ASP A 213 -5.71 9.23 14.65
N GLN A 214 -5.54 10.55 14.58
CA GLN A 214 -4.65 11.20 13.63
C GLN A 214 -3.19 10.77 13.81
N ALA A 215 -2.72 10.70 15.06
CA ALA A 215 -1.38 10.21 15.36
C ALA A 215 -1.24 8.73 15.03
N TYR A 216 -2.28 7.91 15.29
CA TYR A 216 -2.30 6.50 14.91
C TYR A 216 -2.16 6.33 13.39
N THR A 217 -3.01 6.99 12.59
CA THR A 217 -2.94 6.98 11.11
C THR A 217 -1.54 7.34 10.62
N ALA A 218 -0.92 8.37 11.20
CA ALA A 218 0.44 8.79 10.83
C ALA A 218 1.51 7.75 11.23
N ILE A 219 1.44 7.17 12.44
CA ILE A 219 2.35 6.12 12.91
C ILE A 219 2.20 4.84 12.07
N ALA A 220 0.97 4.50 11.70
CA ALA A 220 0.64 3.36 10.84
C ALA A 220 1.00 3.60 9.36
N GLY A 221 1.48 4.80 9.00
CA GLY A 221 1.82 5.16 7.62
C GLY A 221 0.63 5.20 6.67
N GLN A 222 -0.59 5.26 7.20
CA GLN A 222 -1.84 5.21 6.45
C GLN A 222 -2.09 6.49 5.67
N GLN A 223 -2.65 6.33 4.47
CA GLN A 223 -3.11 7.42 3.61
C GLN A 223 -4.58 7.15 3.23
N PRO A 224 -5.54 7.43 4.12
CA PRO A 224 -6.95 7.16 3.86
C PRO A 224 -7.43 7.79 2.56
N LEU A 225 -8.24 7.05 1.80
CA LEU A 225 -8.78 7.54 0.52
C LEU A 225 -9.68 8.75 0.75
N THR A 226 -9.51 9.76 -0.09
CA THR A 226 -10.50 10.82 -0.29
C THR A 226 -11.73 10.25 -0.99
N SER A 227 -12.83 11.02 -1.02
CA SER A 227 -14.02 10.64 -1.77
C SER A 227 -13.73 10.36 -3.26
N SER A 228 -12.81 11.09 -3.88
CA SER A 228 -12.36 10.83 -5.26
C SER A 228 -11.57 9.54 -5.43
N GLY A 229 -10.85 9.09 -4.39
CA GLY A 229 -10.16 7.80 -4.40
C GLY A 229 -11.12 6.60 -4.44
N LEU A 230 -12.39 6.83 -4.06
CA LEU A 230 -13.44 5.84 -3.98
C LEU A 230 -14.35 5.78 -5.23
N THR A 231 -14.29 6.76 -6.14
CA THR A 231 -15.18 6.82 -7.33
C THR A 231 -14.76 5.90 -8.47
N HIS A 232 -13.53 5.36 -8.44
CA HIS A 232 -12.95 4.53 -9.50
C HIS A 232 -12.53 3.14 -9.00
N LEU A 233 -13.18 2.61 -7.97
CA LEU A 233 -12.80 1.32 -7.38
C LEU A 233 -12.96 0.13 -8.33
N ASP A 234 -13.87 0.21 -9.29
CA ASP A 234 -14.12 -0.82 -10.30
C ASP A 234 -13.36 -0.61 -11.61
N ASP A 235 -12.69 0.55 -11.78
CA ASP A 235 -11.98 0.91 -13.01
C ASP A 235 -10.52 0.41 -12.98
N PRO A 236 -10.17 -0.62 -13.77
CA PRO A 236 -8.85 -1.21 -13.74
C PRO A 236 -7.74 -0.31 -14.33
N VAL A 237 -8.09 0.67 -15.16
CA VAL A 237 -7.13 1.61 -15.76
C VAL A 237 -6.83 2.70 -14.74
N GLN A 238 -7.85 3.31 -14.14
CA GLN A 238 -7.69 4.36 -13.13
C GLN A 238 -6.95 3.87 -11.88
N ASN A 239 -7.19 2.62 -11.46
CA ASN A 239 -6.46 2.04 -10.34
C ASN A 239 -4.97 1.79 -10.62
N ALA A 240 -4.51 1.85 -11.88
CA ALA A 240 -3.09 1.78 -12.22
C ALA A 240 -2.34 3.08 -11.92
N ARG A 241 -3.05 4.21 -11.74
CA ARG A 241 -2.49 5.56 -11.59
C ARG A 241 -1.37 5.65 -10.55
N GLN A 242 -1.65 5.26 -9.30
CA GLN A 242 -0.65 5.36 -8.22
C GLN A 242 0.49 4.35 -8.40
N PRO A 243 0.23 3.05 -8.66
CA PRO A 243 1.30 2.10 -8.96
C PRO A 243 2.21 2.52 -10.13
N LEU A 244 1.65 3.13 -11.18
CA LEU A 244 2.43 3.65 -12.31
C LEU A 244 3.33 4.81 -11.91
N VAL A 245 2.88 5.73 -11.03
CA VAL A 245 3.73 6.79 -10.47
C VAL A 245 4.95 6.18 -9.77
N ASP A 246 4.73 5.15 -8.96
CA ASP A 246 5.79 4.51 -8.18
C ASP A 246 6.80 3.81 -9.11
N VAL A 247 6.31 3.06 -10.11
CA VAL A 247 7.14 2.37 -11.10
C VAL A 247 7.91 3.34 -12.00
N LEU A 248 7.27 4.42 -12.48
CA LEU A 248 7.95 5.46 -13.26
C LEU A 248 9.04 6.16 -12.45
N THR A 249 8.75 6.55 -11.21
CA THR A 249 9.70 7.22 -10.32
C THR A 249 10.94 6.34 -10.09
N GLN A 250 10.74 5.04 -9.88
CA GLN A 250 11.84 4.09 -9.72
C GLN A 250 12.64 3.88 -11.00
N THR A 251 11.96 3.77 -12.15
CA THR A 251 12.61 3.65 -13.46
C THR A 251 13.49 4.87 -13.74
N ILE A 252 12.96 6.08 -13.52
CA ILE A 252 13.71 7.35 -13.64
C ILE A 252 14.93 7.36 -12.70
N SER A 253 14.78 6.90 -11.47
CA SER A 253 15.87 6.83 -10.49
C SER A 253 16.97 5.86 -10.93
N ARG A 254 16.61 4.68 -11.45
CA ARG A 254 17.56 3.68 -11.97
C ARG A 254 18.35 4.21 -13.16
N ILE A 255 17.68 4.88 -14.10
CA ILE A 255 18.31 5.54 -15.25
C ILE A 255 19.27 6.63 -14.78
N SER A 256 18.84 7.47 -13.83
CA SER A 256 19.69 8.55 -13.30
C SER A 256 20.98 8.01 -12.66
N LYS A 257 20.93 6.83 -12.02
CA LYS A 257 22.11 6.15 -11.45
C LYS A 257 23.09 5.62 -12.52
N GLN A 258 22.64 5.40 -13.75
CA GLN A 258 23.49 4.98 -14.87
C GLN A 258 24.31 6.14 -15.45
N GLY A 259 24.10 7.38 -14.98
CA GLY A 259 24.83 8.57 -15.42
C GLY A 259 24.22 9.28 -16.62
N GLU A 260 23.01 8.88 -17.03
CA GLU A 260 22.29 9.44 -18.18
C GLU A 260 21.27 10.48 -17.69
N THR A 261 21.45 11.76 -18.08
CA THR A 261 20.68 12.86 -17.47
C THR A 261 19.86 13.72 -18.44
N ASP A 262 20.12 13.70 -19.74
CA ASP A 262 19.46 14.57 -20.73
C ASP A 262 18.90 13.80 -21.94
N ASP A 263 17.78 13.11 -21.71
CA ASP A 263 16.96 12.48 -22.76
C ASP A 263 15.54 13.07 -22.71
N ALA A 264 15.00 13.44 -23.87
CA ALA A 264 13.63 13.92 -24.02
C ALA A 264 12.60 12.93 -23.46
N THR A 265 12.87 11.62 -23.55
CA THR A 265 12.00 10.58 -22.98
C THR A 265 12.02 10.61 -21.45
N LEU A 266 13.16 10.90 -20.81
CA LEU A 266 13.27 11.04 -19.36
C LEU A 266 12.53 12.30 -18.86
N ALA A 267 12.59 13.39 -19.60
CA ALA A 267 11.83 14.61 -19.30
C ALA A 267 10.32 14.36 -19.39
N ASN A 268 9.87 13.68 -20.44
CA ASN A 268 8.47 13.30 -20.63
C ASN A 268 7.97 12.39 -19.49
N ALA A 269 8.77 11.42 -19.06
CA ALA A 269 8.43 10.55 -17.94
C ALA A 269 8.24 11.32 -16.62
N LYS A 270 9.11 12.31 -16.35
CA LYS A 270 8.98 13.20 -15.19
C LYS A 270 7.68 14.03 -15.27
N GLU A 271 7.28 14.47 -16.46
CA GLU A 271 6.01 15.18 -16.66
C GLU A 271 4.80 14.28 -16.35
N TYR A 272 4.80 13.03 -16.85
CA TYR A 272 3.74 12.08 -16.53
C TYR A 272 3.66 11.78 -15.03
N VAL A 273 4.78 11.63 -14.33
CA VAL A 273 4.80 11.48 -12.87
C VAL A 273 4.08 12.66 -12.19
N GLN A 274 4.36 13.90 -12.60
CA GLN A 274 3.69 15.07 -12.04
C GLN A 274 2.18 15.07 -12.32
N ARG A 275 1.78 14.82 -13.57
CA ARG A 275 0.38 14.77 -13.98
C ARG A 275 -0.40 13.72 -13.19
N LEU A 276 0.12 12.49 -13.12
CA LEU A 276 -0.51 11.39 -12.40
C LEU A 276 -0.54 11.64 -10.89
N LYS A 277 0.45 12.33 -10.31
CA LYS A 277 0.48 12.56 -8.86
C LYS A 277 -0.40 13.72 -8.40
N TYR A 278 -0.48 14.79 -9.18
CA TYR A 278 -1.04 16.06 -8.70
C TYR A 278 -2.31 16.54 -9.40
N ASN A 279 -2.66 16.01 -10.58
CA ASN A 279 -3.91 16.39 -11.24
C ASN A 279 -5.07 15.57 -10.67
N GLU A 280 -6.13 16.20 -10.17
CA GLU A 280 -7.27 15.45 -9.62
C GLU A 280 -7.94 14.60 -10.72
N ASP A 281 -8.14 15.18 -11.90
CA ASP A 281 -8.78 14.55 -13.06
C ASP A 281 -7.73 14.01 -14.05
N VAL A 282 -7.42 12.72 -13.93
CA VAL A 282 -6.52 12.01 -14.86
C VAL A 282 -7.36 11.16 -15.80
N SER A 283 -7.22 11.39 -17.10
CA SER A 283 -7.88 10.57 -18.13
C SER A 283 -7.12 9.26 -18.38
N ASP A 284 -7.84 8.25 -18.86
CA ASP A 284 -7.26 6.97 -19.31
C ASP A 284 -6.17 7.19 -20.37
N ALA A 285 -6.35 8.17 -21.26
CA ALA A 285 -5.33 8.55 -22.26
C ALA A 285 -4.02 9.03 -21.61
N THR A 286 -4.10 9.71 -20.46
CA THR A 286 -2.92 10.12 -19.71
C THR A 286 -2.22 8.92 -19.07
N ILE A 287 -2.99 7.96 -18.55
CA ILE A 287 -2.48 6.72 -17.97
C ILE A 287 -1.77 5.88 -19.04
N HIS A 288 -2.40 5.66 -20.19
CA HIS A 288 -1.78 4.93 -21.29
C HIS A 288 -0.56 5.64 -21.87
N GLY A 289 -0.58 6.98 -21.99
CA GLY A 289 0.62 7.72 -22.39
C GLY A 289 1.80 7.56 -21.42
N ALA A 290 1.51 7.40 -20.13
CA ALA A 290 2.52 7.10 -19.12
C ALA A 290 3.07 5.66 -19.27
N GLU A 291 2.21 4.68 -19.58
CA GLU A 291 2.61 3.30 -19.90
C GLU A 291 3.49 3.22 -21.17
N ASP A 292 3.14 3.96 -22.22
CA ASP A 292 3.92 4.04 -23.46
C ASP A 292 5.29 4.70 -23.24
N THR A 293 5.33 5.72 -22.37
CA THR A 293 6.59 6.35 -21.95
C THR A 293 7.46 5.37 -21.17
N LEU A 294 6.84 4.60 -20.25
CA LEU A 294 7.54 3.56 -19.49
C LEU A 294 8.09 2.46 -20.40
N HIS A 295 7.35 2.05 -21.43
CA HIS A 295 7.84 1.14 -22.47
C HIS A 295 9.11 1.66 -23.13
N THR A 296 9.06 2.92 -23.58
CA THR A 296 10.16 3.56 -24.31
C THR A 296 11.41 3.64 -23.42
N LEU A 297 11.25 4.03 -22.15
CA LEU A 297 12.33 3.99 -21.18
C LEU A 297 12.87 2.57 -20.97
N ALA A 298 11.99 1.59 -20.85
CA ALA A 298 12.41 0.21 -20.61
C ALA A 298 13.27 -0.33 -21.76
N VAL A 299 12.92 -0.03 -23.01
CA VAL A 299 13.68 -0.44 -24.20
C VAL A 299 14.97 0.36 -24.36
N ASN A 300 14.92 1.69 -24.25
CA ASN A 300 16.08 2.56 -24.47
C ASN A 300 17.22 2.30 -23.47
N TYR A 301 16.87 1.93 -22.24
CA TYR A 301 17.83 1.74 -21.13
C TYR A 301 18.01 0.26 -20.74
N HIS A 302 17.53 -0.67 -21.57
CA HIS A 302 17.68 -2.12 -21.37
C HIS A 302 17.17 -2.63 -20.00
N LEU A 303 15.99 -2.15 -19.60
CA LEU A 303 15.33 -2.45 -18.32
C LEU A 303 14.18 -3.46 -18.47
N GLU A 304 14.03 -4.14 -19.61
CA GLU A 304 12.91 -5.03 -19.92
C GLU A 304 12.78 -6.18 -18.90
N LYS A 305 13.90 -6.61 -18.30
CA LYS A 305 13.92 -7.66 -17.27
C LYS A 305 13.10 -7.32 -16.01
N TYR A 306 12.84 -6.04 -15.76
CA TYR A 306 12.02 -5.59 -14.63
C TYR A 306 10.52 -5.58 -14.96
N PHE A 307 10.15 -5.87 -16.21
CA PHE A 307 8.76 -5.83 -16.70
C PHE A 307 8.37 -7.16 -17.38
N PRO A 308 8.39 -8.29 -16.64
CA PRO A 308 8.24 -9.62 -17.21
C PRO A 308 6.90 -9.86 -17.92
N PHE A 309 5.83 -9.18 -17.53
CA PHE A 309 4.52 -9.29 -18.20
C PHE A 309 4.44 -8.44 -19.49
N ALA A 310 5.27 -7.41 -19.62
CA ALA A 310 5.30 -6.55 -20.81
C ALA A 310 6.26 -7.07 -21.89
N PHE A 311 7.40 -7.62 -21.48
CA PHE A 311 8.45 -8.12 -22.36
C PHE A 311 8.64 -9.60 -22.09
N ASN A 312 7.96 -10.42 -22.90
CA ASN A 312 7.99 -11.87 -22.81
C ASN A 312 9.43 -12.36 -23.12
N GLN A 313 10.24 -12.58 -22.09
CA GLN A 313 11.59 -13.12 -22.26
C GLN A 313 11.44 -14.61 -22.51
N GLY A 314 11.75 -15.09 -23.72
CA GLY A 314 11.47 -16.45 -24.23
C GLY A 314 12.12 -17.65 -23.50
N GLY A 315 12.30 -17.61 -22.19
CA GLY A 315 12.42 -18.78 -21.32
C GLY A 315 11.04 -19.14 -20.76
N GLN A 316 10.88 -20.38 -20.27
CA GLN A 316 9.65 -20.79 -19.58
C GLN A 316 9.22 -19.68 -18.61
N SER A 317 7.96 -19.25 -18.71
CA SER A 317 7.28 -18.42 -17.72
C SER A 317 7.45 -19.11 -16.36
N THR A 318 8.51 -18.75 -15.65
CA THR A 318 8.68 -19.18 -14.28
C THR A 318 7.81 -18.25 -13.48
N ALA A 319 6.94 -18.86 -12.70
CA ALA A 319 5.85 -18.26 -11.98
C ALA A 319 6.32 -17.35 -10.84
N HIS A 320 7.21 -16.39 -11.07
CA HIS A 320 7.95 -15.76 -9.98
C HIS A 320 8.24 -14.31 -10.30
N ASN A 321 7.40 -13.41 -9.78
CA ASN A 321 7.77 -12.06 -9.36
C ASN A 321 6.50 -11.39 -8.83
N ASP A 322 6.17 -11.64 -7.56
CA ASP A 322 5.24 -10.76 -6.83
C ASP A 322 5.99 -9.63 -6.12
N ASP A 323 7.29 -9.52 -6.37
CA ASP A 323 8.09 -8.53 -5.69
C ASP A 323 8.14 -7.23 -6.50
N LEU A 324 7.33 -6.25 -6.08
CA LEU A 324 7.70 -4.86 -6.30
C LEU A 324 9.15 -4.64 -5.86
N ARG A 325 9.73 -5.39 -4.90
CA ARG A 325 11.16 -5.28 -4.53
C ARG A 325 12.16 -5.80 -5.56
N SER A 326 11.73 -6.54 -6.58
CA SER A 326 12.58 -6.76 -7.76
C SER A 326 12.81 -5.44 -8.55
N ILE A 327 11.86 -4.49 -8.44
CA ILE A 327 11.97 -3.09 -8.89
C ILE A 327 12.41 -2.15 -7.73
N LEU A 328 12.12 -2.47 -6.45
CA LEU A 328 12.49 -1.71 -5.24
C LEU A 328 13.84 -2.14 -4.62
N GLY A 329 14.71 -2.83 -5.37
CA GLY A 329 15.96 -3.40 -4.88
C GLY A 329 16.64 -2.61 -3.75
N ASN A 330 16.57 -3.16 -2.53
CA ASN A 330 17.60 -3.04 -1.53
C ASN A 330 18.59 -4.18 -1.82
N ASP A 331 19.41 -3.95 -2.83
CA ASP A 331 20.84 -4.31 -2.81
C ASP A 331 21.60 -2.99 -3.06
#